data_AF-A0A0E9NPK5-F1
#
_entry.id   AF-A0A0E9NPK5-F1
#
_cell.length_a   1.000
_cell.length_b   1.000
_cell.length_c   1.000
_cell.angle_alpha   90.00
_cell.angle_beta   90.00
_cell.angle_gamma   90.00
#
_symmetry.space_group_name_H-M   'P 1'
#
loop_
_entity.id
_entity.type
_entity.pdbx_description
1 polymer ?
#
loop_
_entity_poly.entity_id
_entity_poly.type
_entity_poly.pdbx_seq_one_letter_code
_entity_poly.pdbx_strand_id
1 'polypeptide(L)'
;MIRSIRLPIRQLRLPTAGLAATGSRSFASAAARRESCACGSNTHLTYPDFKLPLNTTTPLSTTGPSLWRHIILATGPKTQDTWPHNPNKDPDSIAGVLEKMQKERPDAREKPIMIGLATLPKSTVEGMERLWVFPEGVCVDVSSADVESGRIDVWRHLLKPSEELEEMFGPEEGEEGGVILICGHTARDPRCALAGPILLSQFLSPTSPSSQLPPNWKVALTTHVGGHAYAGNVIVYSRHPKRGVWYGRVTPCDVEEIVGRTVRGGEVVERLLRGVVEVEAG
;
A
#
# COMPACT_ATOMS: atom_id res chain seq x y z
N MET A 1 -30.95 -21.41 18.64
CA MET A 1 -31.08 -20.22 19.51
C MET A 1 -29.72 -19.94 20.15
N ILE A 2 -28.95 -19.01 19.60
CA ILE A 2 -27.72 -18.49 20.20
C ILE A 2 -27.98 -17.00 20.41
N ARG A 3 -27.98 -16.58 21.68
CA ARG A 3 -28.28 -15.20 22.09
C ARG A 3 -27.13 -14.28 21.65
N SER A 4 -27.43 -13.34 20.76
CA SER A 4 -26.58 -12.20 20.43
C SER A 4 -26.42 -11.31 21.66
N ILE A 5 -25.20 -11.22 22.19
CA ILE A 5 -24.83 -10.20 23.17
C ILE A 5 -24.34 -8.99 22.37
N ARG A 6 -25.22 -8.00 22.17
CA ARG A 6 -24.82 -6.68 21.67
C ARG A 6 -24.15 -5.92 22.83
N LEU A 7 -22.85 -5.65 22.72
CA LEU A 7 -22.21 -4.63 23.53
C LEU A 7 -22.32 -3.27 22.80
N PRO A 8 -22.65 -2.17 23.51
CA PRO A 8 -22.85 -0.87 22.88
C PRO A 8 -21.50 -0.23 22.54
N ILE A 9 -21.30 0.09 21.26
CA ILE A 9 -20.19 0.91 20.78
C ILE A 9 -20.45 2.35 21.28
N ARG A 10 -19.72 2.75 22.34
CA ARG A 10 -19.71 4.15 22.78
C ARG A 10 -18.97 4.98 21.74
N GLN A 11 -19.66 5.99 21.23
CA GLN A 11 -19.11 7.07 20.40
C GLN A 11 -17.87 7.69 21.07
N LEU A 12 -16.70 7.48 20.49
CA LEU A 12 -15.49 8.25 20.78
C LEU A 12 -15.30 9.24 19.64
N ARG A 13 -15.69 10.50 19.87
CA ARG A 13 -15.33 11.62 19.01
C ARG A 13 -13.83 11.85 19.11
N LEU A 14 -13.13 11.82 17.97
CA LEU A 14 -11.73 12.25 17.86
C LEU A 14 -11.67 13.78 17.91
N PRO A 15 -10.74 14.39 18.69
CA PRO A 15 -10.52 15.82 18.65
C PRO A 15 -9.70 16.20 17.41
N THR A 16 -10.17 17.21 16.69
CA THR A 16 -9.41 17.93 15.66
C THR A 16 -8.26 18.70 16.32
N ALA A 17 -7.02 18.30 16.07
CA ALA A 17 -5.85 19.08 16.49
C ALA A 17 -4.86 19.21 15.33
N GLY A 18 -4.58 20.46 14.96
CA GLY A 18 -3.73 20.84 13.83
C GLY A 18 -2.28 20.42 14.02
N LEU A 19 -1.68 19.95 12.92
CA LEU A 19 -0.26 19.68 12.84
C LEU A 19 0.53 21.00 12.82
N ALA A 20 1.28 21.27 13.88
CA ALA A 20 2.39 22.20 13.85
C ALA A 20 3.62 21.50 13.23
N ALA A 21 4.13 22.08 12.14
CA ALA A 21 5.31 21.61 11.45
C ALA A 21 6.56 21.83 12.30
N THR A 22 7.34 20.78 12.57
CA THR A 22 8.72 20.93 13.05
C THR A 22 9.69 19.99 12.33
N GLY A 23 10.68 20.59 11.66
CA GLY A 23 12.05 20.11 11.54
C GLY A 23 12.31 18.81 10.76
N SER A 24 12.14 18.81 9.44
CA SER A 24 12.68 17.76 8.58
C SER A 24 14.19 17.94 8.34
N ARG A 25 15.02 16.99 8.79
CA ARG A 25 16.32 16.75 8.13
C ARG A 25 16.02 16.16 6.75
N SER A 26 16.46 16.90 5.74
CA SER A 26 16.23 16.67 4.32
C SER A 26 16.94 15.42 3.83
N PHE A 27 16.19 14.42 3.37
CA PHE A 27 16.69 13.33 2.53
C PHE A 27 16.83 13.76 1.05
N ALA A 28 16.70 15.05 0.74
CA ALA A 28 16.77 15.56 -0.64
C ALA A 28 18.19 15.64 -1.21
N SER A 29 19.24 15.17 -0.51
CA SER A 29 20.62 15.45 -0.91
C SER A 29 21.24 14.46 -1.91
N ALA A 30 20.52 13.42 -2.37
CA ALA A 30 21.07 12.43 -3.32
C ALA A 30 20.20 12.18 -4.57
N ALA A 31 19.06 12.85 -4.73
CA ALA A 31 18.43 12.95 -6.04
C ALA A 31 19.19 14.04 -6.81
N ALA A 32 20.20 13.63 -7.57
CA ALA A 32 20.96 14.53 -8.41
C ALA A 32 19.99 15.33 -9.30
N ARG A 33 19.79 16.61 -9.00
CA ARG A 33 19.27 17.55 -9.99
C ARG A 33 20.34 17.65 -11.07
N ARG A 34 20.17 16.94 -12.19
CA ARG A 34 20.72 17.29 -13.50
C ARG A 34 20.17 16.39 -14.61
N GLU A 35 20.00 17.03 -15.76
CA GLU A 35 19.64 16.55 -17.10
C GLU A 35 18.13 16.32 -17.36
N SER A 36 17.67 16.93 -18.46
CA SER A 36 16.32 16.84 -19.00
C SER A 36 15.86 15.38 -19.09
N CYS A 37 14.66 15.04 -18.57
CA CYS A 37 14.07 13.73 -18.88
C CYS A 37 13.92 13.59 -20.39
N ALA A 38 13.88 12.36 -20.89
CA ALA A 38 13.64 12.08 -22.29
C ALA A 38 12.33 12.72 -22.81
N CYS A 39 11.38 13.05 -21.93
CA CYS A 39 10.16 13.80 -22.26
C CYS A 39 10.37 15.32 -22.39
N GLY A 40 11.57 15.84 -22.14
CA GLY A 40 11.90 17.28 -22.17
C GLY A 40 11.46 18.07 -20.94
N SER A 41 10.78 17.44 -19.98
CA SER A 41 10.32 18.11 -18.76
C SER A 41 11.43 18.29 -17.71
N ASN A 42 11.34 19.39 -16.97
CA ASN A 42 12.14 19.72 -15.80
C ASN A 42 11.31 19.76 -14.50
N THR A 43 10.05 19.34 -14.55
CA THR A 43 9.09 19.44 -13.43
C THR A 43 9.11 18.22 -12.49
N HIS A 44 9.86 17.18 -12.83
CA HIS A 44 9.93 15.94 -12.07
C HIS A 44 11.37 15.45 -11.92
N LEU A 45 11.58 14.51 -10.98
CA LEU A 45 12.88 13.89 -10.74
C LEU A 45 13.28 12.91 -11.87
N THR A 46 14.52 12.46 -11.90
CA THR A 46 14.97 11.35 -12.74
C THR A 46 15.55 10.25 -11.86
N TYR A 47 15.52 9.00 -12.34
CA TYR A 47 16.27 7.95 -11.69
C TYR A 47 17.74 8.07 -12.06
N PRO A 48 18.66 7.99 -11.08
CA PRO A 48 20.02 7.59 -11.35
C PRO A 48 20.07 6.18 -11.97
N ASP A 49 21.20 5.82 -12.54
CA ASP A 49 21.41 4.47 -13.07
C ASP A 49 21.18 3.40 -11.99
N PHE A 50 20.37 2.41 -12.33
CA PHE A 50 20.18 1.25 -11.49
C PHE A 50 21.44 0.37 -11.49
N LYS A 51 21.95 0.03 -10.30
CA LYS A 51 23.08 -0.89 -10.15
C LYS A 51 22.81 -2.30 -10.71
N LEU A 52 21.55 -2.71 -10.73
CA LEU A 52 21.10 -3.95 -11.34
C LEU A 52 20.15 -3.62 -12.49
N PRO A 53 20.25 -4.31 -13.63
CA PRO A 53 19.40 -4.03 -14.77
C PRO A 53 17.92 -4.27 -14.43
N LEU A 54 17.08 -3.41 -15.01
CA LEU A 54 15.65 -3.67 -15.08
C LEU A 54 15.39 -4.64 -16.23
N ASN A 55 14.49 -5.59 -16.02
CA ASN A 55 13.90 -6.33 -17.14
C ASN A 55 12.95 -5.38 -17.85
N THR A 56 13.28 -4.99 -19.08
CA THR A 56 12.49 -4.10 -19.94
C THR A 56 11.73 -4.84 -21.05
N THR A 57 11.99 -6.14 -21.23
CA THR A 57 11.51 -6.92 -22.39
C THR A 57 10.28 -7.76 -22.09
N THR A 58 10.16 -8.29 -20.86
CA THR A 58 8.98 -9.10 -20.49
C THR A 58 7.72 -8.23 -20.52
N PRO A 59 6.63 -8.66 -21.16
CA PRO A 59 5.35 -7.96 -21.08
C PRO A 59 4.90 -7.84 -19.63
N LEU A 60 4.54 -6.63 -19.17
CA LEU A 60 4.19 -6.43 -17.76
C LEU A 60 2.86 -7.11 -17.39
N SER A 61 1.90 -7.17 -18.31
CA SER A 61 0.56 -7.70 -18.10
C SER A 61 0.51 -9.16 -17.61
N THR A 62 1.61 -9.90 -17.75
CA THR A 62 1.73 -11.30 -17.28
C THR A 62 2.48 -11.42 -15.95
N THR A 63 2.75 -10.31 -15.28
CA THR A 63 3.64 -10.26 -14.10
C THR A 63 2.95 -9.78 -12.83
N GLY A 64 1.66 -9.44 -12.92
CA GLY A 64 0.84 -9.06 -11.78
C GLY A 64 0.69 -10.23 -10.80
N PRO A 65 0.44 -9.92 -9.52
CA PRO A 65 0.16 -10.97 -8.55
C PRO A 65 -1.21 -11.59 -8.82
N SER A 66 -1.32 -12.91 -8.65
CA SER A 66 -2.59 -13.59 -8.47
C SER A 66 -2.89 -13.60 -6.96
N LEU A 67 -3.55 -12.55 -6.47
CA LEU A 67 -3.94 -12.42 -5.07
C LEU A 67 -5.43 -12.11 -4.97
N TRP A 68 -6.03 -12.56 -3.87
CA TRP A 68 -7.39 -12.25 -3.48
C TRP A 68 -7.43 -10.96 -2.65
N ARG A 69 -6.54 -10.84 -1.66
CA ARG A 69 -6.41 -9.64 -0.81
C ARG A 69 -4.96 -9.27 -0.55
N HIS A 70 -4.74 -7.99 -0.29
CA HIS A 70 -3.47 -7.47 0.19
C HIS A 70 -3.67 -6.85 1.57
N ILE A 71 -3.02 -7.43 2.57
CA ILE A 71 -3.00 -6.94 3.94
C ILE A 71 -1.73 -6.16 4.17
N ILE A 72 -1.87 -4.93 4.66
CA ILE A 72 -0.76 -4.03 4.95
C ILE A 72 -0.78 -3.66 6.43
N LEU A 73 0.31 -3.94 7.13
CA LEU A 73 0.53 -3.45 8.49
C LEU A 73 1.18 -2.07 8.42
N ALA A 74 0.58 -1.09 9.10
CA ALA A 74 1.07 0.27 9.14
C ALA A 74 2.20 0.41 10.17
N THR A 75 3.41 0.72 9.70
CA THR A 75 4.61 0.84 10.55
C THR A 75 4.96 2.28 10.88
N GLY A 76 4.20 3.26 10.39
CA GLY A 76 4.45 4.67 10.62
C GLY A 76 5.35 5.32 9.56
N PRO A 77 5.39 6.66 9.48
CA PRO A 77 6.24 7.36 8.52
C PRO A 77 7.72 7.08 8.74
N LYS A 78 8.50 7.06 7.65
CA LYS A 78 9.98 6.98 7.66
C LYS A 78 10.57 5.73 8.32
N THR A 79 9.86 4.60 8.30
CA THR A 79 10.33 3.33 8.86
C THR A 79 10.82 2.33 7.82
N GLN A 80 10.86 2.68 6.54
CA GLN A 80 11.18 1.74 5.47
C GLN A 80 12.57 1.08 5.63
N ASP A 81 13.51 1.81 6.25
CA ASP A 81 14.89 1.35 6.48
C ASP A 81 15.03 0.44 7.71
N THR A 82 13.98 0.32 8.52
CA THR A 82 13.95 -0.59 9.67
C THR A 82 13.30 -1.92 9.36
N TRP A 83 12.72 -2.10 8.16
CA TRP A 83 12.08 -3.35 7.80
C TRP A 83 13.11 -4.45 7.55
N PRO A 84 12.92 -5.66 8.12
CA PRO A 84 13.80 -6.78 7.85
C PRO A 84 13.68 -7.22 6.38
N HIS A 85 14.67 -7.97 5.88
CA HIS A 85 14.65 -8.51 4.52
C HIS A 85 13.39 -9.35 4.24
N ASN A 86 12.87 -10.07 5.25
CA ASN A 86 11.65 -10.87 5.18
C ASN A 86 10.73 -10.50 6.36
N PRO A 87 9.84 -9.50 6.23
CA PRO A 87 8.98 -9.03 7.32
C PRO A 87 8.04 -10.11 7.87
N ASN A 88 7.61 -11.05 7.03
CA ASN A 88 6.65 -12.08 7.43
C ASN A 88 7.31 -13.30 8.11
N LYS A 89 8.62 -13.26 8.38
CA LYS A 89 9.35 -14.39 9.02
C LYS A 89 9.51 -14.24 10.53
N ASP A 90 9.19 -13.09 11.09
CA ASP A 90 9.23 -12.88 12.54
C ASP A 90 7.98 -13.49 13.19
N PRO A 91 8.09 -14.62 13.92
CA PRO A 91 6.94 -15.33 14.46
C PRO A 91 6.18 -14.55 15.53
N ASP A 92 6.83 -13.56 16.16
CA ASP A 92 6.24 -12.75 17.23
C ASP A 92 5.55 -11.50 16.66
N SER A 93 5.76 -11.22 15.37
CA SER A 93 5.06 -10.15 14.65
C SER A 93 3.69 -10.61 14.14
N ILE A 94 2.72 -9.70 14.09
CA ILE A 94 1.42 -9.98 13.46
C ILE A 94 1.60 -10.48 12.01
N ALA A 95 2.55 -9.92 11.25
CA ALA A 95 2.82 -10.38 9.89
C ALA A 95 3.24 -11.85 9.83
N GLY A 96 4.09 -12.30 10.77
CA GLY A 96 4.51 -13.70 10.85
C GLY A 96 3.42 -14.64 11.37
N VAL A 97 2.60 -14.18 12.31
CA VAL A 97 1.41 -14.94 12.75
C VAL A 97 0.45 -15.16 11.58
N LEU A 98 0.14 -14.11 10.80
CA LEU A 98 -0.71 -14.21 9.61
C LEU A 98 -0.13 -15.13 8.53
N GLU A 99 1.17 -15.02 8.27
CA GLU A 99 1.90 -15.89 7.32
C GLU A 99 1.88 -17.37 7.76
N LYS A 100 2.02 -17.64 9.06
CA LYS A 100 1.89 -18.99 9.61
C LYS A 100 0.47 -19.52 9.41
N MET A 101 -0.55 -18.73 9.76
CA MET A 101 -1.96 -19.10 9.58
C MET A 101 -2.27 -19.41 8.11
N GLN A 102 -1.75 -18.62 7.16
CA GLN A 102 -1.93 -18.83 5.74
C GLN A 102 -1.36 -20.19 5.27
N LYS A 103 -0.22 -20.62 5.81
CA LYS A 103 0.41 -21.91 5.44
C LYS A 103 -0.33 -23.13 5.97
N GLU A 104 -0.95 -23.00 7.13
CA GLU A 104 -1.63 -24.10 7.82
C GLU A 104 -3.06 -24.33 7.30
N ARG A 105 -3.61 -23.40 6.50
CA ARG A 105 -5.01 -23.42 6.05
C ARG A 105 -5.17 -23.80 4.57
N PRO A 106 -5.98 -24.84 4.23
CA PRO A 106 -6.18 -25.27 2.85
C PRO A 106 -6.86 -24.23 1.94
N ASP A 107 -7.86 -23.52 2.44
CA ASP A 107 -8.62 -22.49 1.72
C ASP A 107 -7.79 -21.25 1.36
N ALA A 108 -6.65 -21.05 2.04
CA ALA A 108 -5.66 -20.02 1.69
C ALA A 108 -4.98 -20.26 0.35
N ARG A 109 -5.03 -21.49 -0.15
CA ARG A 109 -4.53 -21.83 -1.48
C ARG A 109 -5.48 -21.35 -2.58
N GLU A 110 -6.78 -21.27 -2.29
CA GLU A 110 -7.80 -20.79 -3.23
C GLU A 110 -7.91 -19.26 -3.21
N LYS A 111 -7.69 -18.65 -2.03
CA LYS A 111 -7.74 -17.20 -1.81
C LYS A 111 -6.40 -16.66 -1.31
N PRO A 112 -5.38 -16.53 -2.20
CA PRO A 112 -4.05 -16.09 -1.80
C PRO A 112 -4.07 -14.67 -1.22
N ILE A 113 -3.51 -14.50 -0.03
CA ILE A 113 -3.29 -13.18 0.59
C ILE A 113 -1.83 -12.78 0.44
N MET A 114 -1.59 -11.54 0.05
CA MET A 114 -0.28 -10.90 0.19
C MET A 114 -0.23 -10.14 1.52
N ILE A 115 0.82 -10.32 2.30
CA ILE A 115 1.03 -9.61 3.57
C ILE A 115 2.28 -8.74 3.41
N GLY A 116 2.17 -7.46 3.73
CA GLY A 116 3.26 -6.51 3.67
C GLY A 116 3.20 -5.46 4.78
N LEU A 117 4.24 -4.64 4.85
CA LEU A 117 4.31 -3.47 5.72
C LEU A 117 4.23 -2.21 4.87
N ALA A 118 3.76 -1.10 5.44
CA ALA A 118 3.82 0.20 4.78
C ALA A 118 4.06 1.34 5.75
N THR A 119 4.63 2.44 5.24
CA THR A 119 4.86 3.68 6.01
C THR A 119 3.57 4.49 6.22
N LEU A 120 2.43 3.81 6.32
CA LEU A 120 1.13 4.39 6.65
C LEU A 120 1.08 4.75 8.15
N PRO A 121 0.17 5.66 8.56
CA PRO A 121 -0.01 6.00 9.98
C PRO A 121 -0.35 4.77 10.83
N LYS A 122 0.29 4.65 12.00
CA LYS A 122 0.00 3.61 12.98
C LYS A 122 -1.36 3.84 13.66
N SER A 123 -1.83 2.82 14.39
CA SER A 123 -2.90 2.99 15.36
C SER A 123 -2.54 4.05 16.39
N THR A 124 -3.54 4.82 16.83
CA THR A 124 -3.43 5.75 17.95
C THR A 124 -3.78 5.10 19.29
N VAL A 125 -4.23 3.84 19.27
CA VAL A 125 -4.62 3.08 20.46
C VAL A 125 -3.41 2.29 20.97
N GLU A 126 -3.07 2.48 22.24
CA GLU A 126 -1.95 1.78 22.89
C GLU A 126 -2.15 0.25 22.86
N GLY A 127 -1.09 -0.48 22.52
CA GLY A 127 -1.11 -1.94 22.40
C GLY A 127 -1.78 -2.48 21.13
N MET A 128 -2.22 -1.61 20.21
CA MET A 128 -2.84 -2.00 18.95
C MET A 128 -1.95 -1.66 17.76
N GLU A 129 -2.00 -2.50 16.73
CA GLU A 129 -1.39 -2.30 15.42
C GLU A 129 -2.48 -2.09 14.36
N ARG A 130 -2.19 -1.24 13.37
CA ARG A 130 -3.15 -0.88 12.33
C ARG A 130 -2.92 -1.70 11.06
N LEU A 131 -3.97 -2.38 10.60
CA LEU A 131 -4.01 -3.17 9.38
C LEU A 131 -4.90 -2.50 8.35
N TRP A 132 -4.46 -2.49 7.11
CA TRP A 132 -5.25 -2.12 5.94
C TRP A 132 -5.53 -3.36 5.11
N VAL A 133 -6.77 -3.52 4.65
CA VAL A 133 -7.21 -4.63 3.80
C VAL A 133 -7.67 -4.08 2.46
N PHE A 134 -7.03 -4.57 1.40
CA PHE A 134 -7.30 -4.18 0.03
C PHE A 134 -7.74 -5.37 -0.83
N PRO A 135 -8.57 -5.14 -1.86
CA PRO A 135 -8.96 -3.84 -2.45
C PRO A 135 -10.06 -3.05 -1.71
N GLU A 136 -10.66 -3.58 -0.64
CA GLU A 136 -11.80 -2.97 0.07
C GLU A 136 -11.47 -1.62 0.73
N GLY A 137 -10.20 -1.36 1.07
CA GLY A 137 -9.78 -0.11 1.70
C GLY A 137 -10.25 0.03 3.14
N VAL A 138 -10.49 -1.10 3.81
CA VAL A 138 -10.86 -1.24 5.21
C VAL A 138 -9.64 -1.10 6.11
N CYS A 139 -9.81 -0.43 7.25
CA CYS A 139 -8.75 -0.20 8.23
C CYS A 139 -9.19 -0.72 9.60
N VAL A 140 -8.33 -1.52 10.25
CA VAL A 140 -8.63 -2.18 11.52
C VAL A 140 -7.44 -2.09 12.46
N ASP A 141 -7.68 -1.73 13.71
CA ASP A 141 -6.68 -1.81 14.77
C ASP A 141 -6.83 -3.15 15.53
N VAL A 142 -5.75 -3.90 15.69
CA VAL A 142 -5.73 -5.23 16.35
C VAL A 142 -4.61 -5.32 17.38
N SER A 143 -4.78 -6.13 18.42
CA SER A 143 -3.67 -6.56 19.29
C SER A 143 -3.10 -7.90 18.84
N SER A 144 -1.86 -8.23 19.23
CA SER A 144 -1.29 -9.58 19.00
C SER A 144 -2.18 -10.68 19.60
N ALA A 145 -2.75 -10.44 20.77
CA ALA A 145 -3.66 -11.38 21.43
C ALA A 145 -4.94 -11.62 20.62
N ASP A 146 -5.47 -10.60 19.94
CA ASP A 146 -6.66 -10.76 19.09
C ASP A 146 -6.39 -11.66 17.88
N VAL A 147 -5.19 -11.53 17.30
CA VAL A 147 -4.74 -12.34 16.15
C VAL A 147 -4.45 -13.78 16.59
N GLU A 148 -3.71 -13.98 17.68
CA GLU A 148 -3.33 -15.31 18.20
C GLU A 148 -4.50 -16.12 18.74
N SER A 149 -5.40 -15.49 19.50
CA SER A 149 -6.55 -16.18 20.10
C SER A 149 -7.63 -16.55 19.09
N GLY A 150 -7.48 -16.12 17.83
CA GLY A 150 -8.51 -16.25 16.80
C GLY A 150 -9.79 -15.44 17.10
N ARG A 151 -9.76 -14.50 18.07
CA ARG A 151 -10.87 -13.56 18.28
C ARG A 151 -11.04 -12.64 17.08
N ILE A 152 -9.92 -12.16 16.54
CA ILE A 152 -9.84 -11.69 15.16
C ILE A 152 -9.23 -12.86 14.39
N ASP A 153 -10.06 -13.87 14.11
CA ASP A 153 -9.77 -14.83 13.06
C ASP A 153 -9.79 -14.02 11.77
N VAL A 154 -8.63 -13.45 11.43
CA VAL A 154 -8.39 -12.65 10.23
C VAL A 154 -8.88 -13.40 9.01
N TRP A 155 -8.87 -14.73 9.05
CA TRP A 155 -9.43 -15.55 8.02
C TRP A 155 -10.97 -15.59 8.03
N ARG A 156 -11.62 -15.79 9.18
CA ARG A 156 -13.10 -15.76 9.27
C ARG A 156 -13.71 -14.39 9.05
N HIS A 157 -12.95 -13.31 9.22
CA HIS A 157 -13.46 -11.93 9.15
C HIS A 157 -12.88 -11.19 7.94
N LEU A 158 -11.56 -11.23 7.74
CA LEU A 158 -10.89 -10.72 6.55
C LEU A 158 -10.86 -11.73 5.39
N LEU A 159 -11.60 -12.86 5.42
CA LEU A 159 -12.06 -13.56 4.20
C LEU A 159 -13.56 -13.46 3.89
N LYS A 160 -14.33 -12.72 4.68
CA LYS A 160 -15.75 -12.54 4.37
C LYS A 160 -15.92 -11.81 3.03
N PRO A 161 -17.06 -11.99 2.34
CA PRO A 161 -17.45 -11.10 1.25
C PRO A 161 -17.23 -9.63 1.65
N SER A 162 -16.89 -8.79 0.68
CA SER A 162 -16.49 -7.41 0.95
C SER A 162 -17.58 -6.62 1.67
N GLU A 163 -18.85 -6.95 1.45
CA GLU A 163 -20.01 -6.36 2.13
C GLU A 163 -19.96 -6.58 3.65
N GLU A 164 -19.73 -7.81 4.10
CA GLU A 164 -19.67 -8.10 5.54
C GLU A 164 -18.42 -7.48 6.19
N LEU A 165 -17.32 -7.41 5.45
CA LEU A 165 -16.10 -6.77 5.96
C LEU A 165 -16.33 -5.27 6.21
N GLU A 166 -17.03 -4.62 5.29
CA GLU A 166 -17.41 -3.21 5.37
C GLU A 166 -18.48 -2.94 6.43
N GLU A 167 -19.45 -3.84 6.64
CA GLU A 167 -20.40 -3.69 7.75
C GLU A 167 -19.70 -3.72 9.10
N MET A 168 -18.65 -4.54 9.24
CA MET A 168 -17.93 -4.72 10.50
C MET A 168 -16.93 -3.60 10.78
N PHE A 169 -16.24 -3.13 9.74
CA PHE A 169 -15.06 -2.27 9.87
C PHE A 169 -15.09 -1.10 8.88
N GLY A 170 -16.30 -0.70 8.49
CA GLY A 170 -16.60 0.18 7.36
C GLY A 170 -15.65 1.34 7.17
N PRO A 171 -15.51 1.81 5.92
CA PRO A 171 -14.43 2.72 5.58
C PRO A 171 -14.41 3.93 6.52
N GLU A 172 -13.24 4.20 7.14
CA GLU A 172 -12.95 5.51 7.74
C GLU A 172 -13.22 6.56 6.63
N GLU A 173 -14.32 7.31 6.78
CA GLU A 173 -14.84 8.46 6.03
C GLU A 173 -14.42 8.68 4.55
N GLY A 174 -15.43 8.90 3.69
CA GLY A 174 -15.30 9.44 2.33
C GLY A 174 -15.39 8.38 1.22
N GLU A 175 -16.30 8.59 0.26
CA GLU A 175 -16.40 7.83 -1.00
C GLU A 175 -15.21 8.15 -1.93
N GLU A 176 -14.68 9.35 -1.86
CA GLU A 176 -13.49 9.75 -2.63
C GLU A 176 -12.23 9.56 -1.78
N GLY A 177 -11.47 8.51 -2.08
CA GLY A 177 -10.22 8.20 -1.39
C GLY A 177 -9.51 6.97 -1.94
N GLY A 178 -8.25 6.81 -1.55
CA GLY A 178 -7.42 5.72 -2.02
C GLY A 178 -6.05 5.66 -1.35
N VAL A 179 -5.30 4.62 -1.64
CA VAL A 179 -3.94 4.43 -1.13
C VAL A 179 -3.02 4.08 -2.29
N ILE A 180 -1.96 4.87 -2.45
CA ILE A 180 -0.87 4.60 -3.38
C ILE A 180 0.28 3.98 -2.58
N LEU A 181 0.62 2.73 -2.88
CA LEU A 181 1.75 2.03 -2.28
C LEU A 181 2.89 1.94 -3.29
N ILE A 182 4.10 2.28 -2.85
CA ILE A 182 5.29 2.27 -3.69
C ILE A 182 6.30 1.31 -3.07
N CYS A 183 6.74 0.28 -3.80
CA CYS A 183 7.71 -0.65 -3.26
C CYS A 183 9.04 0.08 -2.99
N GLY A 184 9.39 0.26 -1.72
CA GLY A 184 10.60 0.95 -1.26
C GLY A 184 11.46 0.08 -0.33
N HIS A 185 11.32 -1.24 -0.44
CA HIS A 185 11.94 -2.19 0.49
C HIS A 185 13.47 -2.24 0.34
N THR A 186 14.16 -1.44 1.14
CA THR A 186 15.61 -1.23 1.03
C THR A 186 16.43 -2.48 1.31
N ALA A 187 16.00 -3.28 2.28
CA ALA A 187 16.64 -4.54 2.63
C ALA A 187 16.47 -5.65 1.59
N ARG A 188 15.52 -5.55 0.64
CA ARG A 188 15.17 -6.66 -0.27
C ARG A 188 15.81 -6.55 -1.65
N ASP A 189 15.75 -5.38 -2.27
CA ASP A 189 16.29 -5.19 -3.62
C ASP A 189 16.76 -3.74 -3.83
N PRO A 190 18.00 -3.53 -4.30
CA PRO A 190 18.55 -2.19 -4.47
C PRO A 190 17.80 -1.34 -5.50
N ARG A 191 17.11 -1.96 -6.47
CA ARG A 191 16.30 -1.21 -7.44
C ARG A 191 15.08 -0.60 -6.78
N CYS A 192 14.37 -1.36 -5.93
CA CYS A 192 13.25 -0.82 -5.16
C CYS A 192 13.73 0.21 -4.12
N ALA A 193 14.89 -0.03 -3.50
CA ALA A 193 15.51 0.91 -2.57
C ALA A 193 15.77 2.28 -3.20
N LEU A 194 16.18 2.30 -4.48
CA LEU A 194 16.42 3.53 -5.25
C LEU A 194 15.12 4.15 -5.75
N ALA A 195 14.26 3.38 -6.42
CA ALA A 195 13.07 3.91 -7.09
C ALA A 195 12.01 4.43 -6.10
N GLY A 196 11.81 3.71 -4.98
CA GLY A 196 10.72 3.97 -4.04
C GLY A 196 10.70 5.40 -3.49
N PRO A 197 11.77 5.85 -2.80
CA PRO A 197 11.83 7.21 -2.25
C PRO A 197 11.72 8.32 -3.30
N ILE A 198 12.25 8.11 -4.51
CA ILE A 198 12.17 9.08 -5.61
C ILE A 198 10.72 9.23 -6.08
N LEU A 199 10.02 8.12 -6.30
CA LEU A 199 8.60 8.14 -6.66
C LEU A 199 7.75 8.75 -5.54
N LEU A 200 7.98 8.38 -4.29
CA LEU A 200 7.28 8.97 -3.15
C LEU A 200 7.41 10.50 -3.15
N SER A 201 8.63 11.00 -3.32
CA SER A 201 8.91 12.43 -3.41
C SER A 201 8.14 13.07 -4.58
N GLN A 202 8.10 12.40 -5.74
CA GLN A 202 7.38 12.90 -6.91
C GLN A 202 5.86 12.96 -6.70
N PHE A 203 5.25 11.91 -6.12
CA PHE A 203 3.82 11.88 -5.79
C PHE A 203 3.42 12.95 -4.77
N LEU A 204 4.31 13.27 -3.83
CA LEU A 204 4.08 14.27 -2.78
C LEU A 204 4.56 15.68 -3.16
N SER A 205 5.13 15.87 -4.36
CA SER A 205 5.73 17.14 -4.76
C SER A 205 4.66 18.23 -4.94
N PRO A 206 4.72 19.34 -4.19
CA PRO A 206 3.76 20.43 -4.31
C PRO A 206 3.96 21.25 -5.60
N THR A 207 5.12 21.12 -6.24
CA THR A 207 5.48 21.86 -7.46
C THR A 207 5.22 21.08 -8.75
N SER A 208 4.68 19.85 -8.64
CA SER A 208 4.28 19.08 -9.81
C SER A 208 2.98 19.65 -10.41
N PRO A 209 2.79 19.68 -11.74
CA PRO A 209 1.49 19.99 -12.36
C PRO A 209 0.35 19.07 -11.89
N SER A 210 0.70 17.88 -11.38
CA SER A 210 -0.21 16.94 -10.72
C SER A 210 -0.59 17.31 -9.27
N SER A 211 -0.15 18.48 -8.78
CA SER A 211 -0.23 18.87 -7.38
C SER A 211 -1.66 18.80 -6.84
N GLN A 212 -1.79 18.07 -5.74
CA GLN A 212 -3.02 17.68 -5.04
C GLN A 212 -3.67 16.42 -5.61
N LEU A 213 -3.28 15.28 -5.03
CA LEU A 213 -4.15 14.11 -4.99
C LEU A 213 -5.54 14.54 -4.47
N PRO A 214 -6.63 13.89 -4.91
CA PRO A 214 -7.95 14.16 -4.34
C PRO A 214 -7.93 14.00 -2.80
N PRO A 215 -8.91 14.57 -2.09
CA PRO A 215 -9.04 14.38 -0.65
C PRO A 215 -8.95 12.90 -0.24
N ASN A 216 -8.45 12.64 0.96
CA ASN A 216 -8.35 11.30 1.57
C ASN A 216 -7.44 10.28 0.87
N TRP A 217 -6.69 10.70 -0.17
CA TRP A 217 -5.65 9.86 -0.75
C TRP A 217 -4.37 9.86 0.10
N LYS A 218 -3.83 8.65 0.32
CA LYS A 218 -2.57 8.44 1.05
C LYS A 218 -1.51 7.91 0.10
N VAL A 219 -0.25 8.33 0.28
CA VAL A 219 0.91 7.76 -0.44
C VAL A 219 1.88 7.23 0.60
N ALA A 220 2.32 5.99 0.43
CA ALA A 220 3.27 5.36 1.34
C ALA A 220 4.26 4.46 0.59
N LEU A 221 5.42 4.24 1.21
CA LEU A 221 6.28 3.14 0.82
C LEU A 221 5.71 1.85 1.37
N THR A 222 5.94 0.75 0.67
CA THR A 222 5.62 -0.60 1.13
C THR A 222 6.81 -1.54 0.95
N THR A 223 6.77 -2.66 1.68
CA THR A 223 7.69 -3.79 1.51
C THR A 223 7.54 -4.43 0.13
N HIS A 224 8.33 -5.46 -0.15
CA HIS A 224 8.32 -6.12 -1.45
C HIS A 224 6.96 -6.70 -1.84
N VAL A 225 6.45 -6.32 -3.01
CA VAL A 225 5.16 -6.77 -3.59
C VAL A 225 5.35 -7.71 -4.79
N GLY A 226 6.55 -8.29 -4.95
CA GLY A 226 6.94 -9.04 -6.15
C GLY A 226 7.34 -8.12 -7.32
N GLY A 227 8.09 -8.68 -8.27
CA GLY A 227 8.47 -7.97 -9.50
C GLY A 227 9.56 -6.91 -9.34
N HIS A 228 10.56 -7.14 -8.48
CA HIS A 228 11.72 -6.22 -8.37
C HIS A 228 12.48 -6.04 -9.68
N ALA A 229 12.38 -6.99 -10.62
CA ALA A 229 12.97 -6.90 -11.94
C ALA A 229 12.31 -5.77 -12.77
N TYR A 230 11.12 -5.34 -12.36
CA TYR A 230 10.30 -4.30 -12.96
C TYR A 230 10.18 -3.09 -12.00
N ALA A 231 11.25 -2.78 -11.25
CA ALA A 231 11.25 -1.74 -10.22
C ALA A 231 10.68 -0.39 -10.71
N GLY A 232 10.21 0.40 -9.75
CA GLY A 232 9.12 1.34 -10.00
C GLY A 232 7.77 0.65 -9.85
N ASN A 233 7.65 -0.24 -8.85
CA ASN A 233 6.39 -0.93 -8.55
C ASN A 233 5.50 0.01 -7.74
N VAL A 234 4.33 0.34 -8.29
CA VAL A 234 3.32 1.20 -7.68
C VAL A 234 2.00 0.45 -7.69
N ILE A 235 1.28 0.48 -6.57
CA ILE A 235 -0.08 -0.06 -6.47
C ILE A 235 -1.02 1.09 -6.16
N VAL A 236 -2.07 1.25 -6.96
CA VAL A 236 -3.10 2.26 -6.76
C VAL A 236 -4.35 1.55 -6.27
N TYR A 237 -4.67 1.69 -4.99
CA TYR A 237 -5.93 1.24 -4.41
C TYR A 237 -6.96 2.37 -4.42
N SER A 238 -8.04 2.17 -5.15
CA SER A 238 -9.21 3.05 -5.18
C SER A 238 -10.35 2.42 -4.42
N ARG A 239 -11.15 3.23 -3.73
CA ARG A 239 -12.39 2.76 -3.06
C ARG A 239 -13.58 2.66 -4.01
N HIS A 240 -13.60 3.46 -5.09
CA HIS A 240 -14.69 3.46 -6.07
C HIS A 240 -14.12 3.56 -7.51
N PRO A 241 -14.18 2.48 -8.32
CA PRO A 241 -14.50 1.11 -7.89
C PRO A 241 -13.45 0.55 -6.91
N LYS A 242 -13.84 -0.43 -6.08
CA LYS A 242 -12.95 -1.13 -5.14
C LYS A 242 -11.93 -1.96 -5.90
N ARG A 243 -10.76 -1.38 -6.09
CA ARG A 243 -9.77 -1.88 -7.04
C ARG A 243 -8.37 -1.58 -6.58
N GLY A 244 -7.46 -2.52 -6.77
CA GLY A 244 -6.04 -2.24 -6.86
C GLY A 244 -5.55 -2.39 -8.30
N VAL A 245 -4.75 -1.42 -8.76
CA VAL A 245 -4.04 -1.47 -10.04
C VAL A 245 -2.55 -1.57 -9.77
N TRP A 246 -1.90 -2.63 -10.25
CA TRP A 246 -0.48 -2.86 -10.09
C TRP A 246 0.26 -2.35 -11.31
N TYR A 247 1.17 -1.41 -11.09
CA TYR A 247 2.08 -0.89 -12.08
C TYR A 247 3.52 -1.36 -11.82
N GLY A 248 4.29 -1.50 -12.90
CA GLY A 248 5.72 -1.75 -12.87
C GLY A 248 6.44 -0.83 -13.85
N ARG A 249 7.76 -0.72 -13.71
CA ARG A 249 8.61 0.17 -14.51
C ARG A 249 8.18 1.65 -14.46
N VAL A 250 7.46 2.05 -13.42
CA VAL A 250 7.04 3.44 -13.24
C VAL A 250 8.28 4.31 -13.04
N THR A 251 8.36 5.39 -13.78
CA THR A 251 9.35 6.46 -13.66
C THR A 251 8.69 7.71 -13.10
N PRO A 252 9.46 8.71 -12.64
CA PRO A 252 8.87 9.98 -12.22
C PRO A 252 8.12 10.71 -13.34
N CYS A 253 8.50 10.49 -14.62
CA CYS A 253 7.82 11.09 -15.77
C CYS A 253 6.38 10.51 -15.94
N ASP A 254 6.07 9.35 -15.32
CA ASP A 254 4.76 8.68 -15.40
C ASP A 254 3.78 9.08 -14.29
N VAL A 255 4.28 9.72 -13.21
CA VAL A 255 3.47 10.00 -12.01
C VAL A 255 2.26 10.86 -12.33
N GLU A 256 2.43 11.87 -13.19
CA GLU A 256 1.33 12.74 -13.59
C GLU A 256 0.25 11.99 -14.37
N GLU A 257 0.63 11.08 -15.28
CA GLU A 257 -0.32 10.25 -16.01
C GLU A 257 -1.09 9.31 -15.06
N ILE A 258 -0.41 8.69 -14.09
CA ILE A 258 -1.06 7.82 -13.09
C ILE A 258 -2.06 8.62 -12.25
N VAL A 259 -1.71 9.83 -11.82
CA VAL A 259 -2.61 10.69 -11.05
C VAL A 259 -3.80 11.16 -11.91
N GLY A 260 -3.54 11.60 -13.14
CA GLY A 260 -4.60 12.07 -14.05
C GLY A 260 -5.56 10.95 -14.46
N ARG A 261 -5.03 9.83 -14.96
CA ARG A 261 -5.83 8.74 -15.53
C ARG A 261 -6.37 7.80 -14.48
N THR A 262 -5.54 7.30 -13.58
CA THR A 262 -5.96 6.24 -12.63
C THR A 262 -6.60 6.79 -11.37
N VAL A 263 -5.95 7.76 -10.72
CA VAL A 263 -6.43 8.31 -9.44
C VAL A 263 -7.70 9.15 -9.65
N ARG A 264 -7.70 10.05 -10.66
CA ARG A 264 -8.84 10.94 -10.93
C ARG A 264 -9.82 10.36 -11.94
N GLY A 265 -9.33 9.77 -13.04
CA GLY A 265 -10.17 9.27 -14.13
C GLY A 265 -10.66 7.83 -13.99
N GLY A 266 -10.13 7.06 -13.04
CA GLY A 266 -10.47 5.63 -12.92
C GLY A 266 -9.99 4.77 -14.11
N GLU A 267 -9.06 5.25 -14.92
CA GLU A 267 -8.52 4.56 -16.08
C GLU A 267 -7.16 3.90 -15.80
N VAL A 268 -6.90 2.78 -16.48
CA VAL A 268 -5.62 2.07 -16.35
C VAL A 268 -4.60 2.59 -17.39
N VAL A 269 -3.37 2.82 -16.95
CA VAL A 269 -2.23 3.11 -17.83
C VAL A 269 -1.64 1.79 -18.33
N GLU A 270 -2.18 1.26 -19.42
CA GLU A 270 -1.91 -0.11 -19.91
C GLU A 270 -0.42 -0.44 -20.08
N ARG A 271 0.38 0.51 -20.57
CA ARG A 271 1.83 0.31 -20.79
C ARG A 271 2.62 0.02 -19.50
N LEU A 272 2.06 0.37 -18.34
CA LEU A 272 2.65 0.13 -17.03
C LEU A 272 2.01 -1.06 -16.31
N LEU A 273 0.88 -1.56 -16.82
CA LEU A 273 0.01 -2.51 -16.12
C LEU A 273 0.69 -3.86 -15.92
N ARG A 274 0.72 -4.29 -14.67
CA ARG A 274 1.09 -5.65 -14.26
C ARG A 274 -0.12 -6.53 -14.02
N GLY A 275 -1.15 -5.98 -13.38
CA GLY A 275 -2.37 -6.71 -13.06
C GLY A 275 -3.38 -5.82 -12.32
N VAL A 276 -4.61 -6.32 -12.22
CA VAL A 276 -5.72 -5.67 -11.54
C VAL A 276 -6.32 -6.66 -10.54
N VAL A 277 -6.67 -6.17 -9.36
CA VAL A 277 -7.45 -6.91 -8.36
C VAL A 277 -8.67 -6.08 -8.03
N GLU A 278 -9.85 -6.59 -8.32
CA GLU A 278 -11.13 -5.91 -8.11
C GLU A 278 -12.04 -6.80 -7.24
N VAL A 279 -12.89 -6.17 -6.44
CA VAL A 279 -14.05 -6.87 -5.85
C VAL A 279 -15.08 -7.01 -6.95
N GLU A 280 -15.50 -8.24 -7.28
CA GLU A 280 -16.63 -8.44 -8.18
C GLU A 280 -17.87 -7.78 -7.57
N ALA A 281 -18.58 -6.96 -8.34
CA ALA A 281 -19.88 -6.46 -7.93
C ALA A 281 -20.84 -7.65 -7.85
N GLY A 282 -21.27 -8.00 -6.63
CA GLY A 282 -22.29 -9.01 -6.38
C GLY A 282 -23.64 -8.68 -7.01
#